data_AF-A0A398BA34-F1
#
_entry.id   AF-A0A398BA34-F1
#
_cell.length_a   1.000
_cell.length_b   1.000
_cell.length_c   1.000
_cell.angle_alpha   90.00
_cell.angle_beta   90.00
_cell.angle_gamma   90.00
#
_symmetry.space_group_name_H-M   'P 1'
#
loop_
_entity.id
_entity.type
_entity.pdbx_description
1 polymer ?
#
loop_
_entity_poly.entity_id
_entity_poly.type
_entity_poly.pdbx_seq_one_letter_code
_entity_poly.pdbx_strand_id
1 'polypeptide(L)'
;MSKKKAMKVVTAAVIAGSAMTAVAPAQSEAATNSVDKAITKATNQMTKAFNVYYQAAKYKDKLPSTTTIRKEAKLARQYYEAAKKEISKKGGSKKAAYTKKLEAKKPYLTRAENYVAAVNVNIAAKKTAFNTAVEGGTQRKVLLAQQALNQKNAEFKKAVAKVFGPDARKLLIAKYYTPAEKLSATVDAEMAVYQVYREIEQKDLIETDLAKAAQLIESVKKEVAAIEKKDTKLAKNIMKAVDKIHRYKPAPVPTPTPGPAPAPTLELALNSIQASVSNGGTLRHDTANTYILEGPSTAVVNSLIVGANLDGFTATVVSVAGYPVNKSFTDNDGDTSITVNLNDVLPIEFSLGTMETFFKEGAAVVINLSKPGAKTVTETITLDIEVVDAK
;
A
#
# COMPACT_ATOMS: atom_id res chain seq x y z
N MET A 1 -38.98 -6.96 33.08
CA MET A 1 -38.84 -5.87 34.08
C MET A 1 -37.37 -5.44 34.13
N SER A 2 -37.14 -4.12 34.06
CA SER A 2 -35.95 -3.33 34.47
C SER A 2 -34.55 -3.75 33.98
N LYS A 3 -33.59 -2.89 33.64
CA LYS A 3 -33.34 -1.43 33.53
C LYS A 3 -31.92 -1.44 32.93
N LYS A 4 -31.56 -0.75 31.84
CA LYS A 4 -31.10 0.65 31.86
C LYS A 4 -30.93 1.15 30.43
N LYS A 5 -31.76 2.14 30.09
CA LYS A 5 -31.54 3.14 29.05
C LYS A 5 -30.32 4.00 29.43
N ALA A 6 -29.60 4.53 28.43
CA ALA A 6 -29.20 5.94 28.32
C ALA A 6 -27.88 6.11 27.53
N MET A 7 -27.99 6.58 26.28
CA MET A 7 -27.04 7.56 25.72
C MET A 7 -27.67 8.23 24.49
N LYS A 8 -28.76 8.97 24.74
CA LYS A 8 -29.09 10.17 23.95
C LYS A 8 -28.57 11.34 24.77
N VAL A 9 -27.44 11.91 24.37
CA VAL A 9 -27.04 13.25 24.80
C VAL A 9 -27.07 14.14 23.57
N VAL A 10 -28.13 14.93 23.55
CA VAL A 10 -28.26 16.17 22.80
C VAL A 10 -27.15 17.11 23.27
N THR A 11 -26.21 17.47 22.39
CA THR A 11 -25.34 18.61 22.64
C THR A 11 -25.85 19.78 21.81
N ALA A 12 -26.88 20.44 22.32
CA ALA A 12 -27.17 21.82 21.98
C ALA A 12 -26.03 22.67 22.55
N ALA A 13 -25.26 23.30 21.67
CA ALA A 13 -24.29 24.32 22.05
C ALA A 13 -24.56 25.57 21.20
N VAL A 14 -25.35 26.44 21.80
CA VAL A 14 -25.40 27.90 21.68
C VAL A 14 -24.27 28.48 20.82
N ILE A 15 -24.61 28.96 19.62
CA ILE A 15 -23.74 29.86 18.85
C ILE A 15 -23.86 31.24 19.53
N ALA A 16 -23.14 31.42 20.63
CA ALA A 16 -22.89 32.74 21.19
C ALA A 16 -21.92 33.44 20.23
N GLY A 17 -22.46 34.41 19.48
CA GLY A 17 -21.67 35.29 18.63
C GLY A 17 -20.66 36.07 19.46
N SER A 18 -19.43 35.58 19.55
CA SER A 18 -18.31 36.40 19.95
C SER A 18 -17.93 37.25 18.75
N ALA A 19 -18.50 38.46 18.70
CA ALA A 19 -17.99 39.55 17.89
C ALA A 19 -16.53 39.77 18.30
N MET A 20 -15.59 39.20 17.53
CA MET A 20 -14.24 39.74 17.53
C MET A 20 -14.31 41.05 16.77
N THR A 21 -14.41 42.14 17.52
CA THR A 21 -14.04 43.47 17.05
C THR A 21 -12.58 43.41 16.66
N ALA A 22 -12.31 42.98 15.43
CA ALA A 22 -11.06 43.28 14.77
C ALA A 22 -11.04 44.79 14.61
N VAL A 23 -10.27 45.47 15.47
CA VAL A 23 -9.83 46.84 15.22
C VAL A 23 -9.06 46.76 13.91
N ALA A 24 -9.73 47.11 12.82
CA ALA A 24 -9.06 47.43 11.59
C ALA A 24 -8.15 48.63 11.89
N PRO A 25 -6.84 48.58 11.57
CA PRO A 25 -6.07 49.81 11.59
C PRO A 25 -6.77 50.79 10.65
N ALA A 26 -6.95 52.00 11.17
CA ALA A 26 -7.56 53.14 10.50
C ALA A 26 -7.05 53.28 9.06
N GLN A 27 -7.97 53.63 8.17
CA GLN A 27 -7.69 53.96 6.78
C GLN A 27 -6.55 54.98 6.69
N SER A 28 -5.46 54.59 6.04
CA SER A 28 -4.66 55.52 5.27
C SER A 28 -5.27 55.55 3.87
N GLU A 29 -5.74 56.73 3.50
CA GLU A 29 -6.37 57.03 2.21
C GLU A 29 -5.41 56.82 1.02
N ALA A 30 -6.01 56.61 -0.16
CA ALA A 30 -5.46 56.46 -1.52
C ALA A 30 -5.04 55.04 -1.98
N ALA A 31 -6.01 54.32 -2.55
CA ALA A 31 -5.77 53.33 -3.62
C ALA A 31 -6.75 53.59 -4.78
N THR A 32 -6.40 54.54 -5.65
CA THR A 32 -7.19 54.98 -6.82
C THR A 32 -6.96 54.09 -8.07
N ASN A 33 -7.18 52.77 -7.97
CA ASN A 33 -7.32 51.87 -9.12
C ASN A 33 -8.07 50.56 -8.75
N SER A 34 -8.93 50.03 -9.62
CA SER A 34 -9.63 48.74 -9.41
C SER A 34 -8.68 47.56 -9.22
N VAL A 35 -7.49 47.59 -9.83
CA VAL A 35 -6.45 46.57 -9.70
C VAL A 35 -5.91 46.50 -8.26
N ASP A 36 -5.59 47.63 -7.63
CA ASP A 36 -5.09 47.66 -6.26
C ASP A 36 -6.14 47.18 -5.25
N LYS A 37 -7.42 47.52 -5.47
CA LYS A 37 -8.53 47.00 -4.66
C LYS A 37 -8.63 45.47 -4.76
N ALA A 38 -8.51 44.92 -5.97
CA ALA A 38 -8.53 43.48 -6.19
C ALA A 38 -7.35 42.77 -5.51
N ILE A 39 -6.15 43.33 -5.62
CA ILE A 39 -4.95 42.79 -4.95
C ILE A 39 -5.13 42.83 -3.43
N THR A 40 -5.52 43.97 -2.87
CA THR A 40 -5.71 44.14 -1.41
C THR A 40 -6.76 43.16 -0.87
N LYS A 41 -7.87 42.98 -1.60
CA LYS A 41 -8.91 42.00 -1.23
C LYS A 41 -8.36 40.58 -1.24
N ALA A 42 -7.58 40.21 -2.26
CA ALA A 42 -6.97 38.89 -2.36
C ALA A 42 -5.94 38.64 -1.27
N THR A 43 -5.01 39.57 -1.04
CA THR A 43 -3.94 39.44 -0.03
C THR A 43 -4.50 39.35 1.39
N ASN A 44 -5.52 40.15 1.71
CA ASN A 44 -6.21 40.09 2.99
C ASN A 44 -6.90 38.74 3.18
N GLN A 45 -7.58 38.23 2.16
CA GLN A 45 -8.28 36.95 2.23
C GLN A 45 -7.32 35.74 2.32
N MET A 46 -6.18 35.76 1.61
CA MET A 46 -5.13 34.74 1.75
C MET A 46 -4.56 34.70 3.16
N THR A 47 -4.28 35.88 3.73
CA THR A 47 -3.79 36.01 5.10
C THR A 47 -4.83 35.53 6.11
N LYS A 48 -6.11 35.88 5.91
CA LYS A 48 -7.21 35.41 6.74
C LYS A 48 -7.32 33.88 6.71
N ALA A 49 -7.33 33.26 5.54
CA ALA A 49 -7.41 31.80 5.40
C ALA A 49 -6.27 31.06 6.13
N PHE A 50 -5.05 31.58 6.06
CA PHE A 50 -3.92 31.06 6.83
C PHE A 50 -4.13 31.22 8.35
N ASN A 51 -4.49 32.43 8.79
CA ASN A 51 -4.65 32.76 10.21
C ASN A 51 -5.77 31.96 10.88
N VAL A 52 -6.82 31.56 10.14
CA VAL A 52 -7.92 30.75 10.69
C VAL A 52 -7.43 29.51 11.41
N TYR A 53 -6.48 28.75 10.83
CA TYR A 53 -5.96 27.56 11.48
C TYR A 53 -4.70 27.87 12.29
N TYR A 54 -3.82 28.75 11.81
CA TYR A 54 -2.55 29.00 12.47
C TYR A 54 -2.74 29.64 13.84
N GLN A 55 -3.59 30.67 13.94
CA GLN A 55 -3.85 31.34 15.21
C GLN A 55 -4.67 30.46 16.15
N ALA A 56 -5.63 29.69 15.61
CA ALA A 56 -6.41 28.75 16.42
C ALA A 56 -5.51 27.68 17.06
N ALA A 57 -4.58 27.10 16.29
CA ALA A 57 -3.65 26.11 16.80
C ALA A 57 -2.65 26.74 17.79
N LYS A 58 -1.97 27.82 17.39
CA LYS A 58 -0.88 28.40 18.17
C LYS A 58 -1.33 29.08 19.46
N TYR A 59 -2.45 29.79 19.44
CA TYR A 59 -2.87 30.64 20.57
C TYR A 59 -4.08 30.11 21.33
N LYS A 60 -4.82 29.16 20.75
CA LYS A 60 -6.04 28.61 21.37
C LYS A 60 -5.99 27.11 21.59
N ASP A 61 -4.88 26.46 21.21
CA ASP A 61 -4.67 25.01 21.25
C ASP A 61 -5.85 24.23 20.65
N LYS A 62 -6.43 24.76 19.58
CA LYS A 62 -7.66 24.24 18.96
C LYS A 62 -7.54 24.21 17.45
N LEU A 63 -8.18 23.23 16.83
CA LEU A 63 -8.37 23.19 15.39
C LEU A 63 -9.63 23.97 15.01
N PRO A 64 -9.61 24.78 13.93
CA PRO A 64 -10.83 25.39 13.42
C PRO A 64 -11.80 24.33 12.88
N SER A 65 -13.06 24.72 12.71
CA SER A 65 -14.03 23.91 11.97
C SER A 65 -13.54 23.64 10.53
N THR A 66 -13.71 22.40 10.07
CA THR A 66 -13.37 21.99 8.69
C THR A 66 -14.16 22.78 7.66
N THR A 67 -15.42 23.11 7.94
CA THR A 67 -16.26 23.95 7.08
C THR A 67 -15.68 25.36 6.94
N THR A 68 -15.25 25.97 8.06
CA THR A 68 -14.70 27.32 8.07
C THR A 68 -13.42 27.40 7.23
N ILE A 69 -12.44 26.52 7.48
CA ILE A 69 -11.17 26.58 6.75
C ILE A 69 -11.35 26.27 5.25
N ARG A 70 -12.23 25.33 4.88
CA ARG A 70 -12.58 25.06 3.47
C ARG A 70 -13.18 26.29 2.80
N LYS A 71 -14.12 26.97 3.47
CA LYS A 71 -14.75 28.20 2.95
C LYS A 71 -13.73 29.30 2.73
N GLU A 72 -12.90 29.58 3.72
CA GLU A 72 -11.94 30.70 3.67
C GLU A 72 -10.81 30.44 2.66
N ALA A 73 -10.31 29.21 2.55
CA ALA A 73 -9.33 28.83 1.53
C ALA A 73 -9.91 28.89 0.10
N LYS A 74 -11.15 28.40 -0.10
CA LYS A 74 -11.86 28.52 -1.38
C LYS A 74 -12.01 30.00 -1.79
N LEU A 75 -12.44 30.85 -0.86
CA LEU A 75 -12.60 32.28 -1.11
C LEU A 75 -11.26 32.97 -1.42
N ALA A 76 -10.19 32.60 -0.70
CA ALA A 76 -8.85 33.11 -0.97
C ALA A 76 -8.37 32.75 -2.39
N ARG A 77 -8.56 31.50 -2.81
CA ARG A 77 -8.23 31.06 -4.19
C ARG A 77 -9.03 31.84 -5.24
N GLN A 78 -10.34 32.02 -5.01
CA GLN A 78 -11.20 32.77 -5.92
C GLN A 78 -10.75 34.23 -6.07
N TYR A 79 -10.41 34.91 -4.96
CA TYR A 79 -9.93 36.30 -5.03
C TYR A 79 -8.52 36.42 -5.62
N TYR A 80 -7.64 35.47 -5.36
CA TYR A 80 -6.33 35.41 -6.01
C TYR A 80 -6.45 35.28 -7.53
N GLU A 81 -7.27 34.36 -8.04
CA GLU A 81 -7.48 34.21 -9.47
C GLU A 81 -8.22 35.40 -10.10
N ALA A 82 -9.17 36.00 -9.38
CA ALA A 82 -9.81 37.24 -9.82
C ALA A 82 -8.81 38.41 -9.92
N ALA A 83 -7.93 38.57 -8.93
CA ALA A 83 -6.88 39.59 -8.95
C ALA A 83 -5.89 39.36 -10.09
N LYS A 84 -5.45 38.12 -10.36
CA LYS A 84 -4.63 37.79 -11.54
C LYS A 84 -5.29 38.22 -12.84
N LYS A 85 -6.59 37.92 -13.01
CA LYS A 85 -7.36 38.33 -14.20
C LYS A 85 -7.43 39.85 -14.32
N GLU A 86 -7.68 40.56 -13.23
CA GLU A 86 -7.76 42.01 -13.22
C GLU A 86 -6.41 42.68 -13.54
N ILE A 87 -5.31 42.17 -12.96
CA ILE A 87 -3.94 42.60 -13.28
C ILE A 87 -3.64 42.39 -14.77
N SER A 88 -4.04 41.25 -15.34
CA SER A 88 -3.82 40.99 -16.76
C SER A 88 -4.61 41.93 -17.67
N LYS A 89 -5.84 42.28 -17.30
CA LYS A 89 -6.73 43.14 -18.09
C LYS A 89 -6.40 44.63 -17.96
N LYS A 90 -6.05 45.10 -16.76
CA LYS A 90 -5.97 46.53 -16.42
C LYS A 90 -4.63 46.96 -15.81
N GLY A 91 -3.64 46.06 -15.75
CA GLY A 91 -2.36 46.33 -15.08
C GLY A 91 -1.46 47.32 -15.82
N GLY A 92 -1.59 47.44 -17.14
CA GLY A 92 -0.77 48.35 -17.97
C GLY A 92 0.73 48.22 -17.70
N SER A 93 1.44 49.34 -17.63
CA SER A 93 2.86 49.41 -17.30
C SER A 93 3.21 48.91 -15.89
N LYS A 94 2.23 48.87 -14.96
CA LYS A 94 2.41 48.41 -13.57
C LYS A 94 2.16 46.91 -13.39
N LYS A 95 1.85 46.16 -14.45
CA LYS A 95 1.49 44.73 -14.39
C LYS A 95 2.50 43.89 -13.59
N ALA A 96 3.80 44.08 -13.81
CA ALA A 96 4.86 43.36 -13.10
C ALA A 96 4.88 43.67 -11.60
N ALA A 97 4.81 44.95 -11.23
CA ALA A 97 4.76 45.40 -9.83
C ALA A 97 3.51 44.86 -9.10
N TYR A 98 2.35 44.92 -9.75
CA TYR A 98 1.11 44.36 -9.22
C TYR A 98 1.16 42.85 -9.03
N THR A 99 1.76 42.13 -9.99
CA THR A 99 1.96 40.69 -9.90
C THR A 99 2.85 40.35 -8.71
N LYS A 100 3.97 41.05 -8.54
CA LYS A 100 4.86 40.88 -7.40
C LYS A 100 4.15 41.13 -6.05
N LYS A 101 3.31 42.17 -5.98
CA LYS A 101 2.52 42.50 -4.78
C LYS A 101 1.51 41.39 -4.42
N LEU A 102 0.86 40.80 -5.43
CA LEU A 102 -0.07 39.68 -5.23
C LEU A 102 0.67 38.40 -4.80
N GLU A 103 1.73 38.04 -5.52
CA GLU A 103 2.51 36.81 -5.30
C GLU A 103 3.21 36.80 -3.93
N ALA A 104 3.57 37.96 -3.37
CA ALA A 104 4.17 38.07 -2.05
C ALA A 104 3.34 37.42 -0.91
N LYS A 105 2.02 37.26 -1.11
CA LYS A 105 1.11 36.65 -0.12
C LYS A 105 0.61 35.26 -0.52
N LYS A 106 0.99 34.76 -1.70
CA LYS A 106 0.65 33.41 -2.17
C LYS A 106 1.08 32.29 -1.22
N PRO A 107 2.22 32.36 -0.50
CA PRO A 107 2.56 31.32 0.48
C PRO A 107 1.48 31.10 1.55
N TYR A 108 0.71 32.13 1.94
CA TYR A 108 -0.40 31.96 2.88
C TYR A 108 -1.55 31.14 2.28
N LEU A 109 -1.85 31.33 1.00
CA LEU A 109 -2.81 30.51 0.27
C LEU A 109 -2.33 29.05 0.23
N THR A 110 -1.10 28.79 -0.22
CA THR A 110 -0.54 27.43 -0.28
C THR A 110 -0.57 26.74 1.08
N ARG A 111 -0.24 27.46 2.16
CA ARG A 111 -0.31 26.94 3.53
C ARG A 111 -1.73 26.59 3.97
N ALA A 112 -2.72 27.41 3.61
CA ALA A 112 -4.13 27.11 3.89
C ALA A 112 -4.63 25.92 3.07
N GLU A 113 -4.22 25.81 1.81
CA GLU A 113 -4.57 24.71 0.92
C GLU A 113 -3.97 23.38 1.38
N ASN A 114 -2.71 23.36 1.85
CA ASN A 114 -2.10 22.18 2.44
C ASN A 114 -2.84 21.73 3.71
N TYR A 115 -3.28 22.67 4.56
CA TYR A 115 -4.13 22.35 5.70
C TYR A 115 -5.46 21.72 5.26
N VAL A 116 -6.12 22.30 4.25
CA VAL A 116 -7.36 21.76 3.68
C VAL A 116 -7.15 20.36 3.11
N ALA A 117 -6.04 20.14 2.40
CA ALA A 117 -5.69 18.82 1.86
C ALA A 117 -5.58 17.77 2.99
N ALA A 118 -4.92 18.11 4.11
CA ALA A 118 -4.82 17.22 5.26
C ALA A 118 -6.19 16.89 5.87
N VAL A 119 -7.05 17.88 6.15
CA VAL A 119 -8.38 17.63 6.75
C VAL A 119 -9.40 17.02 5.77
N ASN A 120 -9.07 16.94 4.48
CA ASN A 120 -9.89 16.26 3.48
C ASN A 120 -9.54 14.77 3.33
N VAL A 121 -8.45 14.29 3.94
CA VAL A 121 -8.18 12.85 3.98
C VAL A 121 -9.22 12.18 4.87
N ASN A 122 -10.11 11.41 4.26
CA ASN A 122 -11.27 10.82 4.93
C ASN A 122 -10.91 9.54 5.70
N ILE A 123 -10.31 9.70 6.89
CA ILE A 123 -10.03 8.59 7.81
C ILE A 123 -11.33 8.03 8.42
N ALA A 124 -12.33 8.89 8.66
CA ALA A 124 -13.57 8.51 9.36
C ALA A 124 -14.31 7.37 8.67
N ALA A 125 -14.47 7.43 7.35
CA ALA A 125 -15.11 6.35 6.59
C ALA A 125 -14.37 5.01 6.72
N LYS A 126 -13.02 5.03 6.77
CA LYS A 126 -12.21 3.82 6.95
C LYS A 126 -12.31 3.25 8.37
N LYS A 127 -12.42 4.10 9.39
CA LYS A 127 -12.71 3.65 10.76
C LYS A 127 -14.06 2.95 10.86
N THR A 128 -15.10 3.51 10.23
CA THR A 128 -16.43 2.88 10.19
C THR A 128 -16.37 1.52 9.51
N ALA A 129 -15.74 1.42 8.34
CA ALA A 129 -15.58 0.16 7.62
C ALA A 129 -14.80 -0.88 8.43
N PHE A 130 -13.75 -0.47 9.14
CA PHE A 130 -12.98 -1.32 10.05
C PHE A 130 -13.85 -1.87 11.18
N ASN A 131 -14.60 -1.01 11.89
CA ASN A 131 -15.47 -1.45 12.97
C ASN A 131 -16.53 -2.45 12.48
N THR A 132 -17.17 -2.19 11.35
CA THR A 132 -18.14 -3.10 10.74
C THR A 132 -17.51 -4.46 10.39
N ALA A 133 -16.26 -4.46 9.90
CA ALA A 133 -15.55 -5.71 9.62
C ALA A 133 -15.24 -6.51 10.90
N VAL A 134 -14.79 -5.82 11.95
CA VAL A 134 -14.50 -6.43 13.26
C VAL A 134 -15.77 -7.02 13.89
N GLU A 135 -16.88 -6.28 13.87
CA GLU A 135 -18.20 -6.76 14.32
C GLU A 135 -18.68 -7.99 13.53
N GLY A 136 -18.44 -7.99 12.21
CA GLY A 136 -18.76 -9.13 11.35
C GLY A 136 -17.97 -10.40 11.70
N GLY A 137 -16.74 -10.24 12.19
CA GLY A 137 -15.86 -11.31 12.65
C GLY A 137 -15.23 -12.18 11.54
N THR A 138 -15.30 -11.74 10.28
CA THR A 138 -14.68 -12.44 9.15
C THR A 138 -13.23 -11.97 9.00
N GLN A 139 -12.26 -12.85 9.27
CA GLN A 139 -10.83 -12.54 9.30
C GLN A 139 -10.34 -11.83 8.04
N ARG A 140 -10.68 -12.37 6.85
CA ARG A 140 -10.30 -11.74 5.57
C ARG A 140 -10.83 -10.32 5.42
N LYS A 141 -12.07 -10.06 5.85
CA LYS A 141 -12.68 -8.73 5.78
C LYS A 141 -12.01 -7.77 6.78
N VAL A 142 -11.67 -8.26 7.97
CA VAL A 142 -10.93 -7.48 8.99
C VAL A 142 -9.56 -7.10 8.48
N LEU A 143 -8.79 -8.04 7.93
CA LEU A 143 -7.45 -7.78 7.38
C LEU A 143 -7.48 -6.69 6.29
N LEU A 144 -8.40 -6.81 5.33
CA LEU A 144 -8.55 -5.83 4.25
C LEU A 144 -8.96 -4.45 4.78
N ALA A 145 -9.85 -4.40 5.78
CA ALA A 145 -10.27 -3.15 6.39
C ALA A 145 -9.14 -2.50 7.23
N GLN A 146 -8.34 -3.31 7.93
CA GLN A 146 -7.18 -2.87 8.69
C GLN A 146 -6.12 -2.26 7.76
N GLN A 147 -5.78 -2.94 6.67
CA GLN A 147 -4.85 -2.45 5.65
C GLN A 147 -5.35 -1.14 5.02
N ALA A 148 -6.64 -1.06 4.66
CA ALA A 148 -7.23 0.15 4.11
C ALA A 148 -7.23 1.34 5.10
N LEU A 149 -7.42 1.06 6.39
CA LEU A 149 -7.31 2.07 7.45
C LEU A 149 -5.86 2.54 7.61
N ASN A 150 -4.90 1.62 7.69
CA ASN A 150 -3.46 1.92 7.82
C ASN A 150 -2.95 2.74 6.63
N GLN A 151 -3.31 2.36 5.41
CA GLN A 151 -2.96 3.10 4.19
C GLN A 151 -3.51 4.53 4.26
N LYS A 152 -4.78 4.70 4.61
CA LYS A 152 -5.39 6.04 4.70
C LYS A 152 -4.79 6.87 5.84
N ASN A 153 -4.39 6.23 6.94
CA ASN A 153 -3.72 6.90 8.05
C ASN A 153 -2.30 7.38 7.65
N ALA A 154 -1.58 6.59 6.85
CA ALA A 154 -0.29 6.97 6.28
C ALA A 154 -0.42 8.15 5.29
N GLU A 155 -1.44 8.14 4.42
CA GLU A 155 -1.77 9.27 3.54
C GLU A 155 -2.03 10.56 4.36
N PHE A 156 -2.82 10.46 5.44
CA PHE A 156 -3.07 11.60 6.31
C PHE A 156 -1.78 12.13 6.95
N LYS A 157 -0.92 11.25 7.47
CA LYS A 157 0.38 11.64 8.05
C LYS A 157 1.25 12.38 7.04
N LYS A 158 1.32 11.89 5.79
CA LYS A 158 2.02 12.56 4.68
C LYS A 158 1.42 13.93 4.35
N ALA A 159 0.09 14.06 4.36
CA ALA A 159 -0.58 15.34 4.13
C ALA A 159 -0.33 16.34 5.28
N VAL A 160 -0.36 15.88 6.54
CA VAL A 160 -0.06 16.69 7.73
C VAL A 160 1.39 17.21 7.72
N ALA A 161 2.35 16.43 7.20
CA ALA A 161 3.73 16.88 7.08
C ALA A 161 3.89 18.16 6.23
N LYS A 162 2.98 18.40 5.29
CA LYS A 162 2.95 19.62 4.45
C LYS A 162 2.26 20.82 5.12
N VAL A 163 1.66 20.62 6.29
CA VAL A 163 0.97 21.68 7.04
C VAL A 163 1.99 22.54 7.77
N PHE A 164 1.87 23.86 7.59
CA PHE A 164 2.74 24.83 8.25
C PHE A 164 2.34 25.03 9.72
N GLY A 165 3.33 25.06 10.62
CA GLY A 165 3.12 25.24 12.06
C GLY A 165 3.12 23.91 12.83
N PRO A 166 4.05 23.73 13.79
CA PRO A 166 4.14 22.48 14.56
C PRO A 166 2.90 22.21 15.42
N ASP A 167 2.28 23.24 16.02
CA ASP A 167 1.09 23.09 16.87
C ASP A 167 -0.10 22.54 16.09
N ALA A 168 -0.31 23.05 14.87
CA ALA A 168 -1.36 22.56 13.98
C ALA A 168 -1.12 21.09 13.61
N ARG A 169 0.12 20.71 13.30
CA ARG A 169 0.47 19.32 13.02
C ARG A 169 0.21 18.41 14.22
N LYS A 170 0.66 18.80 15.41
CA LYS A 170 0.45 18.06 16.66
C LYS A 170 -1.03 17.81 16.91
N LEU A 171 -1.85 18.86 16.82
CA LEU A 171 -3.30 18.76 17.03
C LEU A 171 -3.99 17.90 15.96
N LEU A 172 -3.57 17.99 14.69
CA LEU A 172 -4.10 17.13 13.62
C LEU A 172 -3.77 15.65 13.85
N ILE A 173 -2.53 15.34 14.23
CA ILE A 173 -2.11 13.97 14.55
C ILE A 173 -2.90 13.44 15.75
N ALA A 174 -2.98 14.20 16.84
CA ALA A 174 -3.68 13.80 18.05
C ALA A 174 -5.19 13.57 17.81
N LYS A 175 -5.82 14.39 16.98
CA LYS A 175 -7.27 14.31 16.71
C LYS A 175 -7.64 13.17 15.75
N TYR A 176 -6.83 12.92 14.73
CA TYR A 176 -7.23 12.04 13.62
C TYR A 176 -6.34 10.80 13.49
N TYR A 177 -5.02 10.97 13.52
CA TYR A 177 -4.07 9.88 13.27
C TYR A 177 -3.99 8.90 14.44
N THR A 178 -3.70 9.41 15.65
CA THR A 178 -3.48 8.57 16.83
C THR A 178 -4.70 7.71 17.19
N PRO A 179 -5.95 8.22 17.14
CA PRO A 179 -7.12 7.37 17.39
C PRO A 179 -7.36 6.32 16.31
N ALA A 180 -6.94 6.55 15.07
CA ALA A 180 -7.06 5.57 13.98
C ALA A 180 -5.99 4.48 14.09
N GLU A 181 -4.75 4.86 14.43
CA GLU A 181 -3.65 3.94 14.69
C GLU A 181 -3.96 3.01 15.86
N LYS A 182 -4.39 3.58 17.01
CA LYS A 182 -4.82 2.78 18.17
C LYS A 182 -5.97 1.83 17.85
N LEU A 183 -6.94 2.28 17.04
CA LEU A 183 -8.06 1.44 16.63
C LEU A 183 -7.59 0.26 15.77
N SER A 184 -6.75 0.52 14.79
CA SER A 184 -6.18 -0.51 13.91
C SER A 184 -5.38 -1.55 14.70
N ALA A 185 -4.62 -1.10 15.70
CA ALA A 185 -3.78 -1.95 16.55
C ALA A 185 -4.58 -2.90 17.46
N THR A 186 -5.88 -2.70 17.63
CA THR A 186 -6.71 -3.57 18.49
C THR A 186 -6.81 -5.01 18.01
N VAL A 187 -6.54 -5.25 16.72
CA VAL A 187 -6.62 -6.57 16.07
C VAL A 187 -5.27 -7.07 15.54
N ASP A 188 -4.15 -6.44 15.91
CA ASP A 188 -2.82 -6.81 15.37
C ASP A 188 -2.47 -8.26 15.67
N ALA A 189 -2.69 -8.71 16.91
CA ALA A 189 -2.48 -10.11 17.29
C ALA A 189 -3.35 -11.05 16.44
N GLU A 190 -4.66 -10.78 16.37
CA GLU A 190 -5.60 -11.55 15.55
C GLU A 190 -5.16 -11.65 14.09
N MET A 191 -4.71 -10.55 13.49
CA MET A 191 -4.31 -10.53 12.09
C MET A 191 -2.97 -11.22 11.84
N ALA A 192 -2.02 -11.12 12.77
CA ALA A 192 -0.76 -11.85 12.72
C ALA A 192 -0.99 -13.37 12.71
N VAL A 193 -1.80 -13.89 13.65
CA VAL A 193 -2.15 -15.32 13.71
C VAL A 193 -2.92 -15.74 12.46
N TYR A 194 -3.91 -14.95 12.03
CA TYR A 194 -4.66 -15.27 10.82
C TYR A 194 -3.76 -15.39 9.59
N GLN A 195 -2.81 -14.47 9.39
CA GLN A 195 -1.91 -14.50 8.24
C GLN A 195 -1.02 -15.75 8.26
N VAL A 196 -0.44 -16.08 9.41
CA VAL A 196 0.42 -17.27 9.56
C VAL A 196 -0.35 -18.57 9.35
N TYR A 197 -1.48 -18.76 10.03
CA TYR A 197 -2.24 -20.00 9.89
C TYR A 197 -2.85 -20.16 8.49
N ARG A 198 -3.20 -19.04 7.83
CA ARG A 198 -3.60 -19.07 6.42
C ARG A 198 -2.44 -19.46 5.51
N GLU A 199 -1.21 -19.00 5.76
CA GLU A 199 -0.05 -19.41 4.97
C GLU A 199 0.21 -20.91 5.12
N ILE A 200 0.15 -21.44 6.35
CA ILE A 200 0.28 -22.87 6.63
C ILE A 200 -0.75 -23.68 5.85
N GLU A 201 -2.02 -23.27 5.87
CA GLU A 201 -3.09 -23.94 5.12
C GLU A 201 -2.92 -23.81 3.60
N GLN A 202 -2.53 -22.63 3.09
CA GLN A 202 -2.44 -22.39 1.64
C GLN A 202 -1.27 -23.12 0.98
N LYS A 203 -0.18 -23.31 1.72
CA LYS A 203 1.02 -24.03 1.25
C LYS A 203 1.06 -25.49 1.69
N ASP A 204 -0.01 -25.95 2.34
CA ASP A 204 -0.14 -27.31 2.86
C ASP A 204 1.07 -27.77 3.68
N LEU A 205 1.61 -26.86 4.50
CA LEU A 205 2.90 -27.08 5.20
C LEU A 205 2.82 -28.20 6.23
N ILE A 206 1.63 -28.51 6.71
CA ILE A 206 1.43 -29.60 7.67
C ILE A 206 1.64 -30.97 7.01
N GLU A 207 1.49 -31.07 5.69
CA GLU A 207 1.76 -32.29 4.92
C GLU A 207 3.12 -32.25 4.22
N THR A 208 3.55 -31.07 3.79
CA THR A 208 4.72 -30.89 2.91
C THR A 208 6.01 -30.49 3.63
N ASP A 209 5.93 -29.75 4.75
CA ASP A 209 7.08 -29.20 5.48
C ASP A 209 6.72 -28.86 6.94
N LEU A 210 6.68 -29.92 7.77
CA LEU A 210 6.35 -29.82 9.19
C LEU A 210 7.30 -28.91 9.97
N ALA A 211 8.57 -28.85 9.59
CA ALA A 211 9.58 -28.02 10.27
C ALA A 211 9.27 -26.54 10.08
N LYS A 212 8.98 -26.12 8.85
CA LYS A 212 8.57 -24.75 8.54
C LYS A 212 7.22 -24.39 9.15
N ALA A 213 6.27 -25.31 9.15
CA ALA A 213 4.99 -25.11 9.84
C ALA A 213 5.20 -24.86 11.34
N ALA A 214 6.04 -25.65 12.01
CA ALA A 214 6.37 -25.48 13.42
C ALA A 214 7.07 -24.13 13.70
N GLN A 215 8.01 -23.72 12.84
CA GLN A 215 8.67 -22.41 12.97
C GLN A 215 7.66 -21.25 12.85
N LEU A 216 6.74 -21.33 11.88
CA LEU A 216 5.69 -20.33 11.70
C LEU A 216 4.74 -20.27 12.91
N ILE A 217 4.31 -21.41 13.43
CA ILE A 217 3.48 -21.48 14.65
C ILE A 217 4.20 -20.85 15.84
N GLU A 218 5.47 -21.18 16.07
CA GLU A 218 6.25 -20.62 17.17
C GLU A 218 6.40 -19.09 17.04
N SER A 219 6.51 -18.56 15.81
CA SER A 219 6.63 -17.12 15.56
C SER A 219 5.43 -16.28 16.04
N VAL A 220 4.24 -16.88 16.15
CA VAL A 220 3.00 -16.20 16.59
C VAL A 220 2.45 -16.71 17.92
N LYS A 221 3.24 -17.50 18.65
CA LYS A 221 2.79 -18.16 19.89
C LYS A 221 2.32 -17.19 20.97
N LYS A 222 2.98 -16.03 21.08
CA LYS A 222 2.59 -14.99 22.06
C LYS A 222 1.23 -14.40 21.69
N GLU A 223 0.99 -14.19 20.41
CA GLU A 223 -0.24 -13.65 19.84
C GLU A 223 -1.38 -14.65 19.99
N VAL A 224 -1.15 -15.95 19.74
CA VAL A 224 -2.12 -17.02 19.99
C VAL A 224 -2.58 -17.00 21.45
N ALA A 225 -1.64 -16.97 22.40
CA ALA A 225 -1.95 -16.91 23.84
C ALA A 225 -2.70 -15.63 24.25
N ALA A 226 -2.47 -14.52 23.53
CA ALA A 226 -3.19 -13.27 23.74
C ALA A 226 -4.63 -13.32 23.19
N ILE A 227 -4.83 -13.96 22.04
CA ILE A 227 -6.15 -14.10 21.39
C ILE A 227 -7.03 -15.12 22.11
N GLU A 228 -6.46 -16.19 22.64
CA GLU A 228 -7.18 -17.24 23.36
C GLU A 228 -8.03 -16.69 24.53
N LYS A 229 -7.55 -15.61 25.16
CA LYS A 229 -8.23 -14.93 26.27
C LYS A 229 -9.35 -13.98 25.82
N LYS A 230 -9.51 -13.74 24.51
CA LYS A 230 -10.49 -12.79 23.96
C LYS A 230 -11.80 -13.48 23.61
N ASP A 231 -12.89 -13.01 24.19
CA ASP A 231 -14.25 -13.46 23.86
C ASP A 231 -14.87 -12.66 22.70
N THR A 232 -14.17 -12.59 21.56
CA THR A 232 -14.69 -11.94 20.35
C THR A 232 -15.00 -12.95 19.26
N LYS A 233 -15.97 -12.63 18.39
CA LYS A 233 -16.30 -13.48 17.23
C LYS A 233 -15.08 -13.70 16.33
N LEU A 234 -14.27 -12.65 16.15
CA LEU A 234 -13.03 -12.72 15.38
C LEU A 234 -12.01 -13.68 16.00
N ALA A 235 -11.73 -13.53 17.30
CA ALA A 235 -10.81 -14.39 18.04
C ALA A 235 -11.24 -15.86 17.97
N LYS A 236 -12.52 -16.14 18.26
CA LYS A 236 -13.09 -17.50 18.16
C LYS A 236 -12.94 -18.10 16.77
N ASN A 237 -13.16 -17.31 15.72
CA ASN A 237 -13.02 -17.79 14.34
C ASN A 237 -11.56 -18.09 13.97
N ILE A 238 -10.59 -17.32 14.49
CA ILE A 238 -9.16 -17.59 14.30
C ILE A 238 -8.74 -18.84 15.07
N MET A 239 -9.16 -18.97 16.33
CA MET A 239 -8.82 -20.13 17.15
C MET A 239 -9.33 -21.45 16.57
N LYS A 240 -10.41 -21.46 15.79
CA LYS A 240 -10.84 -22.67 15.04
C LYS A 240 -9.77 -23.16 14.05
N ALA A 241 -9.07 -22.25 13.37
CA ALA A 241 -7.99 -22.62 12.45
C ALA A 241 -6.75 -23.10 13.22
N VAL A 242 -6.47 -22.46 14.36
CA VAL A 242 -5.42 -22.88 15.29
C VAL A 242 -5.66 -24.31 15.78
N ASP A 243 -6.86 -24.58 16.30
CA ASP A 243 -7.26 -25.88 16.80
C ASP A 243 -7.23 -26.95 15.71
N LYS A 244 -7.68 -26.63 14.49
CA LYS A 244 -7.65 -27.54 13.35
C LYS A 244 -6.22 -28.00 13.05
N ILE A 245 -5.28 -27.06 12.99
CA ILE A 245 -3.87 -27.35 12.69
C ILE A 245 -3.20 -28.10 13.87
N HIS A 246 -3.44 -27.70 15.12
CA HIS A 246 -2.86 -28.40 16.28
C HIS A 246 -3.41 -29.81 16.50
N ARG A 247 -4.63 -30.09 16.04
CA ARG A 247 -5.24 -31.43 16.08
C ARG A 247 -4.86 -32.30 14.90
N TYR A 248 -4.14 -31.76 13.90
CA TYR A 248 -3.66 -32.57 12.80
C TYR A 248 -2.75 -33.66 13.35
N LYS A 249 -3.18 -34.90 13.18
CA LYS A 249 -2.33 -36.07 13.37
C LYS A 249 -1.99 -36.57 11.97
N PRO A 250 -0.71 -36.63 11.58
CA PRO A 250 -0.36 -37.26 10.31
C PRO A 250 -0.94 -38.67 10.31
N ALA A 251 -1.55 -39.07 9.20
CA ALA A 251 -2.02 -40.45 9.05
C ALA A 251 -0.85 -41.40 9.35
N PRO A 252 -1.06 -42.50 10.10
CA PRO A 252 0.00 -43.46 10.32
C PRO A 252 0.49 -43.92 8.95
N VAL A 253 1.78 -43.70 8.69
CA VAL A 253 2.45 -44.24 7.51
C VAL A 253 2.19 -45.74 7.55
N PRO A 254 1.54 -46.35 6.53
CA PRO A 254 1.24 -47.77 6.55
C PRO A 254 2.54 -48.53 6.78
N THR A 255 2.55 -49.35 7.83
CA THR A 255 3.70 -50.19 8.16
C THR A 255 3.94 -51.09 6.95
N PRO A 256 5.12 -51.03 6.29
CA PRO A 256 5.36 -51.88 5.15
C PRO A 256 5.40 -53.34 5.63
N THR A 257 4.42 -54.13 5.20
CA THR A 257 4.54 -55.58 5.08
C THR A 257 5.83 -55.86 4.29
N PRO A 258 6.67 -56.85 4.65
CA PRO A 258 7.91 -57.13 3.93
C PRO A 258 7.60 -57.58 2.49
N GLY A 259 7.52 -56.59 1.60
CA GLY A 259 7.61 -56.71 0.15
C GLY A 259 9.01 -56.31 -0.31
N PRO A 260 9.38 -56.63 -1.55
CA PRO A 260 10.73 -56.42 -2.07
C PRO A 260 11.17 -54.96 -1.91
N ALA A 261 12.47 -54.77 -1.66
CA ALA A 261 13.10 -53.49 -1.34
C ALA A 261 12.53 -52.31 -2.16
N PRO A 262 12.23 -51.16 -1.52
CA PRO A 262 11.71 -50.00 -2.23
C PRO A 262 12.70 -49.60 -3.32
N ALA A 263 12.19 -49.53 -4.56
CA ALA A 263 12.94 -48.99 -5.67
C ALA A 263 13.40 -47.55 -5.33
N PRO A 264 14.63 -47.16 -5.70
CA PRO A 264 15.14 -45.83 -5.42
C PRO A 264 14.14 -44.77 -5.93
N THR A 265 13.69 -43.89 -5.03
CA THR A 265 12.86 -42.75 -5.42
C THR A 265 13.74 -41.77 -6.18
N LEU A 266 13.33 -41.42 -7.40
CA LEU A 266 14.05 -40.45 -8.22
C LEU A 266 13.90 -39.06 -7.57
N GLU A 267 15.03 -38.44 -7.22
CA GLU A 267 15.06 -37.07 -6.70
C GLU A 267 15.21 -36.11 -7.89
N LEU A 268 14.16 -35.35 -8.20
CA LEU A 268 14.17 -34.32 -9.23
C LEU A 268 14.66 -33.01 -8.60
N ALA A 269 15.48 -32.23 -9.31
CA ALA A 269 16.00 -30.95 -8.89
C ALA A 269 16.24 -30.03 -10.09
N LEU A 270 16.10 -28.73 -9.88
CA LEU A 270 16.50 -27.71 -10.85
C LEU A 270 18.03 -27.59 -10.83
N ASN A 271 18.66 -27.74 -12.00
CA ASN A 271 20.11 -27.68 -12.14
C ASN A 271 20.60 -26.37 -12.76
N SER A 272 19.85 -25.81 -13.71
CA SER A 272 20.27 -24.61 -14.43
C SER A 272 19.10 -23.85 -15.04
N ILE A 273 19.32 -22.56 -15.29
CA ILE A 273 18.47 -21.74 -16.15
C ILE A 273 19.36 -20.90 -17.04
N GLN A 274 18.96 -20.79 -18.30
CA GLN A 274 19.54 -19.86 -19.27
C GLN A 274 18.40 -19.08 -19.94
N ALA A 275 18.71 -17.96 -20.59
CA ALA A 275 17.74 -17.27 -21.44
C ALA A 275 18.32 -17.07 -22.84
N SER A 276 17.47 -17.26 -23.84
CA SER A 276 17.75 -16.81 -25.19
C SER A 276 17.29 -15.36 -25.31
N VAL A 277 18.26 -14.44 -25.41
CA VAL A 277 18.01 -13.00 -25.51
C VAL A 277 18.46 -12.50 -26.89
N SER A 278 17.66 -11.65 -27.52
CA SER A 278 17.98 -10.99 -28.79
C SER A 278 18.10 -9.47 -28.59
N ASN A 279 18.56 -8.75 -29.63
CA ASN A 279 18.78 -7.30 -29.63
C ASN A 279 19.79 -6.81 -28.57
N GLY A 280 20.83 -7.60 -28.31
CA GLY A 280 22.00 -7.17 -27.52
C GLY A 280 21.84 -7.27 -26.00
N GLY A 281 20.84 -8.01 -25.51
CA GLY A 281 20.76 -8.35 -24.08
C GLY A 281 21.51 -9.63 -23.71
N THR A 282 21.84 -9.76 -22.44
CA THR A 282 22.49 -10.92 -21.84
C THR A 282 21.77 -11.33 -20.56
N LEU A 283 21.86 -12.62 -20.21
CA LEU A 283 21.42 -13.12 -18.91
C LEU A 283 22.67 -13.50 -18.12
N ARG A 284 22.83 -12.89 -16.94
CA ARG A 284 23.88 -13.27 -15.99
C ARG A 284 23.25 -13.94 -14.78
N HIS A 285 23.77 -15.09 -14.39
CA HIS A 285 23.43 -15.72 -13.11
C HIS A 285 24.10 -14.94 -11.97
N ASP A 286 23.33 -14.49 -10.99
CA ASP A 286 23.83 -13.74 -9.83
C ASP A 286 23.95 -14.64 -8.59
N THR A 287 22.82 -15.24 -8.17
CA THR A 287 22.77 -16.19 -7.05
C THR A 287 21.94 -17.41 -7.43
N ALA A 288 21.90 -18.43 -6.56
CA ALA A 288 21.27 -19.72 -6.82
C ALA A 288 19.87 -19.65 -7.47
N ASN A 289 19.09 -18.60 -7.17
CA ASN A 289 17.73 -18.39 -7.70
C ASN A 289 17.51 -16.98 -8.29
N THR A 290 18.58 -16.21 -8.54
CA THR A 290 18.47 -14.85 -9.09
C THR A 290 19.32 -14.72 -10.34
N TYR A 291 18.69 -14.20 -11.40
CA TYR A 291 19.32 -13.91 -12.68
C TYR A 291 19.08 -12.45 -13.04
N ILE A 292 20.09 -11.83 -13.64
CA ILE A 292 20.04 -10.43 -14.08
C ILE A 292 19.94 -10.43 -15.60
N LEU A 293 18.85 -9.86 -16.11
CA LEU A 293 18.64 -9.55 -17.51
C LEU A 293 19.17 -8.14 -17.78
N GLU A 294 20.30 -8.06 -18.47
CA GLU A 294 20.97 -6.80 -18.77
C GLU A 294 20.94 -6.52 -20.28
N GLY A 295 20.74 -5.26 -20.68
CA GLY A 295 20.75 -4.89 -22.10
C GLY A 295 19.99 -3.60 -22.40
N PRO A 296 19.96 -3.16 -23.67
CA PRO A 296 19.16 -2.01 -24.07
C PRO A 296 17.66 -2.30 -23.84
N SER A 297 16.84 -1.25 -23.73
CA SER A 297 15.38 -1.41 -23.52
C SER A 297 14.69 -2.20 -24.63
N THR A 298 15.33 -2.34 -25.79
CA THR A 298 14.89 -3.11 -26.97
C THR A 298 15.32 -4.58 -26.95
N ALA A 299 16.13 -5.00 -25.98
CA ALA A 299 16.51 -6.40 -25.78
C ALA A 299 15.26 -7.24 -25.48
N VAL A 300 15.12 -8.39 -26.14
CA VAL A 300 13.94 -9.26 -26.03
C VAL A 300 14.33 -10.62 -25.49
N VAL A 301 13.64 -11.07 -24.44
CA VAL A 301 13.78 -12.43 -23.91
C VAL A 301 12.85 -13.36 -24.68
N ASN A 302 13.43 -14.17 -25.57
CA ASN A 302 12.67 -15.08 -26.44
C ASN A 302 12.23 -16.33 -25.68
N SER A 303 13.12 -16.90 -24.87
CA SER A 303 12.84 -18.10 -24.10
C SER A 303 13.74 -18.23 -22.87
N LEU A 304 13.27 -19.02 -21.90
CA LEU A 304 14.09 -19.56 -20.81
C LEU A 304 14.37 -21.03 -21.10
N ILE A 305 15.62 -21.45 -20.96
CA ILE A 305 16.01 -22.86 -21.03
C ILE A 305 16.16 -23.34 -19.59
N VAL A 306 15.29 -24.21 -19.15
CA VAL A 306 15.23 -24.77 -17.79
C VAL A 306 15.89 -26.14 -17.80
N GLY A 307 16.97 -26.33 -17.04
CA GLY A 307 17.68 -27.60 -16.90
C GLY A 307 17.38 -28.29 -15.58
N ALA A 308 17.16 -29.61 -15.63
CA ALA A 308 16.95 -30.45 -14.44
C ALA A 308 18.01 -31.57 -14.35
N ASN A 309 18.08 -32.24 -13.21
CA ASN A 309 18.99 -33.37 -13.01
C ASN A 309 18.49 -34.71 -13.59
N LEU A 310 17.23 -34.76 -14.04
CA LEU A 310 16.61 -35.92 -14.68
C LEU A 310 16.03 -35.51 -16.04
N ASP A 311 16.08 -36.42 -17.00
CA ASP A 311 15.44 -36.26 -18.32
C ASP A 311 13.90 -36.31 -18.22
N GLY A 312 13.20 -36.02 -19.33
CA GLY A 312 11.77 -36.31 -19.48
C GLY A 312 10.88 -35.74 -18.37
N PHE A 313 11.27 -34.60 -17.81
CA PHE A 313 10.50 -33.86 -16.84
C PHE A 313 9.53 -32.91 -17.55
N THR A 314 8.58 -32.37 -16.79
CA THR A 314 7.69 -31.30 -17.23
C THR A 314 8.02 -30.06 -16.42
N ALA A 315 8.23 -28.93 -17.10
CA ALA A 315 8.34 -27.62 -16.49
C ALA A 315 7.00 -26.88 -16.63
N THR A 316 6.40 -26.49 -15.51
CA THR A 316 5.16 -25.69 -15.49
C THR A 316 5.45 -24.32 -14.93
N VAL A 317 5.26 -23.27 -15.75
CA VAL A 317 5.27 -21.89 -15.27
C VAL A 317 3.94 -21.62 -14.56
N VAL A 318 3.99 -21.58 -13.24
CA VAL A 318 2.81 -21.40 -12.37
C VAL A 318 2.39 -19.93 -12.36
N SER A 319 3.35 -19.03 -12.20
CA SER A 319 3.09 -17.59 -12.21
C SER A 319 4.29 -16.77 -12.64
N VAL A 320 4.03 -15.59 -13.20
CA VAL A 320 5.04 -14.56 -13.50
C VAL A 320 4.64 -13.27 -12.80
N ALA A 321 5.51 -12.73 -11.95
CA ALA A 321 5.27 -11.55 -11.12
C ALA A 321 3.92 -11.59 -10.35
N GLY A 322 3.52 -12.79 -9.91
CA GLY A 322 2.27 -13.04 -9.20
C GLY A 322 1.01 -13.19 -10.09
N TYR A 323 1.13 -13.05 -11.40
CA TYR A 323 0.06 -13.38 -12.34
C TYR A 323 0.04 -14.89 -12.61
N PRO A 324 -1.09 -15.59 -12.37
CA PRO A 324 -1.18 -17.02 -12.61
C PRO A 324 -1.19 -17.31 -14.11
N VAL A 325 -0.35 -18.27 -14.55
CA VAL A 325 -0.25 -18.68 -15.95
C VAL A 325 -0.60 -20.16 -16.12
N ASN A 326 0.02 -21.05 -15.33
CA ASN A 326 -0.16 -22.50 -15.39
C ASN A 326 0.07 -23.09 -16.80
N LYS A 327 1.17 -22.71 -17.45
CA LYS A 327 1.56 -23.24 -18.76
C LYS A 327 2.65 -24.29 -18.59
N SER A 328 2.43 -25.48 -19.15
CA SER A 328 3.37 -26.60 -19.07
C SER A 328 4.12 -26.79 -20.39
N PHE A 329 5.38 -27.16 -20.25
CA PHE A 329 6.31 -27.50 -21.32
C PHE A 329 6.89 -28.87 -20.97
N THR A 330 6.76 -29.83 -21.88
CA THR A 330 7.25 -31.20 -21.70
C THR A 330 8.26 -31.47 -22.79
N ASP A 331 9.45 -31.92 -22.39
CA ASP A 331 10.40 -32.47 -23.35
C ASP A 331 10.02 -33.91 -23.69
N ASN A 332 10.02 -34.23 -24.99
CA ASN A 332 9.76 -35.56 -25.51
C ASN A 332 11.01 -36.23 -26.10
N ASP A 333 12.15 -35.52 -26.11
CA ASP A 333 13.35 -35.92 -26.85
C ASP A 333 14.41 -36.57 -25.93
N GLY A 334 14.17 -36.59 -24.61
CA GLY A 334 15.03 -37.27 -23.64
C GLY A 334 16.17 -36.40 -23.11
N ASP A 335 16.05 -35.09 -23.25
CA ASP A 335 17.02 -34.11 -22.79
C ASP A 335 16.77 -33.74 -21.31
N THR A 336 17.83 -33.23 -20.69
CA THR A 336 17.80 -32.69 -19.32
C THR A 336 17.49 -31.20 -19.29
N SER A 337 16.97 -30.64 -20.39
CA SER A 337 16.58 -29.23 -20.49
C SER A 337 15.34 -29.02 -21.34
N ILE A 338 14.51 -28.04 -20.96
CA ILE A 338 13.28 -27.65 -21.65
C ILE A 338 13.34 -26.17 -22.00
N THR A 339 12.99 -25.84 -23.24
CA THR A 339 12.81 -24.45 -23.66
C THR A 339 11.38 -23.98 -23.34
N VAL A 340 11.28 -23.02 -22.43
CA VAL A 340 10.07 -22.29 -22.03
C VAL A 340 10.00 -21.00 -22.83
N ASN A 341 9.10 -20.93 -23.81
CA ASN A 341 8.87 -19.69 -24.55
C ASN A 341 8.02 -18.73 -23.72
N LEU A 342 8.59 -17.60 -23.31
CA LEU A 342 7.89 -16.65 -22.43
C LEU A 342 6.73 -15.94 -23.14
N ASN A 343 6.77 -15.85 -24.47
CA ASN A 343 5.66 -15.28 -25.26
C ASN A 343 4.42 -16.21 -25.26
N ASP A 344 4.58 -17.50 -24.94
CA ASP A 344 3.46 -18.44 -24.76
C ASP A 344 2.88 -18.41 -23.34
N VAL A 345 3.54 -17.68 -22.43
CA VAL A 345 3.24 -17.60 -20.99
C VAL A 345 2.47 -16.32 -20.66
N LEU A 346 2.82 -15.18 -21.26
CA LEU A 346 2.04 -13.93 -21.14
C LEU A 346 1.73 -13.34 -22.53
N PRO A 347 0.58 -12.66 -22.70
CA PRO A 347 0.19 -12.04 -23.97
C PRO A 347 0.93 -10.73 -24.27
N ILE A 348 2.14 -10.55 -23.74
CA ILE A 348 2.96 -9.34 -23.91
C ILE A 348 4.34 -9.74 -24.40
N GLU A 349 4.94 -8.89 -25.24
CA GLU A 349 6.33 -9.04 -25.65
C GLU A 349 7.25 -8.78 -24.45
N PHE A 350 8.14 -9.73 -24.15
CA PHE A 350 9.13 -9.64 -23.08
C PHE A 350 10.37 -8.85 -23.52
N SER A 351 10.21 -7.57 -23.85
CA SER A 351 11.36 -6.67 -23.98
C SER A 351 11.77 -6.14 -22.61
N LEU A 352 13.05 -5.85 -22.40
CA LEU A 352 13.54 -5.32 -21.12
C LEU A 352 12.80 -4.03 -20.72
N GLY A 353 12.50 -3.14 -21.69
CA GLY A 353 11.73 -1.92 -21.42
C GLY A 353 10.26 -2.17 -21.06
N THR A 354 9.59 -3.16 -21.66
CA THR A 354 8.23 -3.52 -21.25
C THR A 354 8.24 -4.17 -19.88
N MET A 355 9.16 -5.10 -19.64
CA MET A 355 9.33 -5.76 -18.36
C MET A 355 9.63 -4.75 -17.25
N GLU A 356 10.51 -3.77 -17.47
CA GLU A 356 10.79 -2.71 -16.50
C GLU A 356 9.53 -1.87 -16.22
N THR A 357 8.75 -1.55 -17.25
CA THR A 357 7.50 -0.80 -17.09
C THR A 357 6.46 -1.58 -16.26
N PHE A 358 6.33 -2.89 -16.49
CA PHE A 358 5.32 -3.73 -15.86
C PHE A 358 5.73 -4.26 -14.48
N PHE A 359 7.00 -4.64 -14.32
CA PHE A 359 7.52 -5.35 -13.14
C PHE A 359 8.51 -4.50 -12.32
N LYS A 360 8.88 -3.31 -12.82
CA LYS A 360 9.90 -2.42 -12.22
C LYS A 360 11.28 -3.03 -12.29
N GLU A 361 11.90 -3.31 -11.15
CA GLU A 361 13.30 -3.74 -11.07
C GLU A 361 13.46 -5.27 -11.15
N GLY A 362 12.37 -6.04 -11.12
CA GLY A 362 12.45 -7.49 -11.30
C GLY A 362 11.11 -8.24 -11.34
N ALA A 363 11.15 -9.47 -11.82
CA ALA A 363 10.00 -10.37 -11.97
C ALA A 363 10.27 -11.74 -11.33
N ALA A 364 9.39 -12.19 -10.44
CA ALA A 364 9.44 -13.54 -9.88
C ALA A 364 8.70 -14.53 -10.80
N VAL A 365 9.41 -15.53 -11.33
CA VAL A 365 8.86 -16.64 -12.11
C VAL A 365 8.83 -17.88 -11.22
N VAL A 366 7.65 -18.46 -11.02
CA VAL A 366 7.49 -19.68 -10.23
C VAL A 366 7.36 -20.85 -11.20
N ILE A 367 8.29 -21.81 -11.11
CA ILE A 367 8.34 -22.99 -11.98
C ILE A 367 8.19 -24.26 -11.13
N ASN A 368 7.28 -25.13 -11.55
CA ASN A 368 7.16 -26.48 -11.02
C ASN A 368 7.83 -27.47 -11.97
N LEU A 369 8.70 -28.32 -11.43
CA LEU A 369 9.27 -29.46 -12.11
C LEU A 369 8.57 -30.73 -11.65
N SER A 370 8.09 -31.54 -12.58
CA SER A 370 7.47 -32.83 -12.28
C SER A 370 7.94 -33.93 -13.22
N LYS A 371 8.17 -35.13 -12.69
CA LYS A 371 8.43 -36.35 -13.45
C LYS A 371 7.67 -37.51 -12.80
N PRO A 372 7.04 -38.41 -13.57
CA PRO A 372 6.42 -39.60 -13.00
C PRO A 372 7.41 -40.40 -12.13
N GLY A 373 7.00 -40.72 -10.91
CA GLY A 373 7.85 -41.45 -9.95
C GLY A 373 8.88 -40.60 -9.20
N ALA A 374 8.96 -39.29 -9.46
CA ALA A 374 9.76 -38.34 -8.70
C ALA A 374 8.87 -37.39 -7.88
N LYS A 375 9.42 -36.83 -6.80
CA LYS A 375 8.75 -35.75 -6.04
C LYS A 375 8.74 -34.48 -6.88
N THR A 376 7.59 -33.80 -6.96
CA THR A 376 7.50 -32.48 -7.59
C THR A 376 8.34 -31.47 -6.84
N VAL A 377 9.09 -30.64 -7.59
CA VAL A 377 9.89 -29.55 -7.04
C VAL A 377 9.33 -28.23 -7.53
N THR A 378 9.20 -27.26 -6.63
CA THR A 378 8.76 -25.90 -6.95
C THR A 378 9.89 -24.94 -6.64
N GLU A 379 10.36 -24.25 -7.67
CA GLU A 379 11.39 -23.22 -7.55
C GLU A 379 10.83 -21.84 -7.87
N THR A 380 11.30 -20.84 -7.13
CA THR A 380 11.00 -19.43 -7.41
C THR A 380 12.27 -18.77 -7.92
N ILE A 381 12.21 -18.32 -9.16
CA ILE A 381 13.32 -17.70 -9.88
C ILE A 381 13.05 -16.20 -9.95
N THR A 382 14.02 -15.41 -9.53
CA THR A 382 13.94 -13.95 -9.62
C THR A 382 14.71 -13.50 -10.86
N LEU A 383 14.03 -12.79 -11.75
CA LEU A 383 14.63 -12.14 -12.91
C LEU A 383 14.73 -10.64 -12.61
N ASP A 384 15.90 -10.19 -12.20
CA ASP A 384 16.18 -8.76 -12.04
C ASP A 384 16.43 -8.13 -13.42
N ILE A 385 15.94 -6.90 -13.61
CA ILE A 385 15.95 -6.22 -14.90
C ILE A 385 16.87 -5.01 -14.80
N GLU A 386 17.93 -4.98 -15.60
CA GLU A 386 18.88 -3.89 -15.68
C GLU A 386 18.91 -3.32 -17.10
N VAL A 387 18.21 -2.19 -17.31
CA VAL A 387 18.25 -1.49 -18.60
C VAL A 387 19.52 -0.66 -18.69
N VAL A 388 20.41 -1.06 -19.60
CA VAL A 388 21.68 -0.37 -19.86
C VAL A 388 21.53 0.39 -21.18
N ASP A 389 21.16 1.67 -21.08
CA ASP A 389 21.12 2.54 -22.25
C ASP A 389 22.54 2.76 -22.79
N ALA A 390 22.73 2.54 -24.09
CA ALA A 390 23.96 2.91 -24.77
C ALA A 390 24.16 4.43 -24.63
N LYS A 391 25.28 4.84 -24.05
CA LYS A 391 25.73 6.24 -24.07
C LYS A 391 26.20 6.65 -25.46
#